data_AF-A0A1S2EXD5-F1
#
_entry.id   AF-A0A1S2EXD5-F1
#
_cell.length_a   1.000
_cell.length_b   1.000
_cell.length_c   1.000
_cell.angle_alpha   90.00
_cell.angle_beta   90.00
_cell.angle_gamma   90.00
#
_symmetry.space_group_name_H-M   'P 1'
#
loop_
_entity.id
_entity.type
_entity.pdbx_description
1 polymer ?
#
loop_
_entity_poly.entity_id
_entity_poly.type
_entity_poly.pdbx_seq_one_letter_code
_entity_poly.pdbx_strand_id
1 'polypeptide(L)'
;MEQEKRMAGDYEVYQALPIGRVEVILGIDTTNAEKPYLVCYCDQNNLFGIDQYYGAEGYADYLEAMREFAKLMQWEIEKLQTERSALPEPMAPILSAHCLPIKGEDELSGRLVVIRPERLRPEFRTADHQLVWVTGGFGASGHSRGRAVYAERLYSGDECRYNREDLAGFLKPEHTPAWAVEKLALLQAEKQQKPRSRDEAR
;
A
#
# COMPACT_ATOMS: atom_id res chain seq x y z
N MET A 1 -17.12 -4.89 -25.15
CA MET A 1 -15.80 -4.26 -25.03
C MET A 1 -14.85 -5.40 -24.73
N GLU A 2 -13.98 -5.76 -25.67
CA GLU A 2 -12.89 -6.69 -25.36
C GLU A 2 -12.05 -6.04 -24.26
N GLN A 3 -11.85 -6.75 -23.14
CA GLN A 3 -10.93 -6.28 -22.12
C GLN A 3 -9.54 -6.25 -22.75
N GLU A 4 -8.90 -5.09 -22.71
CA GLU A 4 -7.52 -4.93 -23.15
C GLU A 4 -6.66 -5.89 -22.33
N LYS A 5 -5.95 -6.78 -23.03
CA LYS A 5 -5.10 -7.79 -22.40
C LYS A 5 -3.92 -7.09 -21.74
N ARG A 6 -3.67 -7.37 -20.46
CA ARG A 6 -2.51 -6.82 -19.74
C ARG A 6 -1.25 -7.45 -20.30
N MET A 7 -0.27 -6.62 -20.68
CA MET A 7 0.98 -7.05 -21.30
C MET A 7 2.19 -6.75 -20.41
N ALA A 8 3.11 -7.71 -20.31
CA ALA A 8 4.42 -7.57 -19.69
C ALA A 8 5.49 -7.69 -20.79
N GLY A 9 5.82 -6.57 -21.43
CA GLY A 9 6.59 -6.58 -22.68
C GLY A 9 5.76 -7.24 -23.80
N ASP A 10 6.34 -8.24 -24.46
CA ASP A 10 5.68 -8.99 -25.55
C ASP A 10 4.77 -10.13 -25.05
N TYR A 11 4.75 -10.39 -23.73
CA TYR A 11 4.01 -11.50 -23.12
C TYR A 11 2.65 -11.05 -22.58
N GLU A 12 1.60 -11.79 -22.90
CA GLU A 12 0.27 -11.60 -22.30
C GLU A 12 0.29 -12.13 -20.86
N VAL A 13 -0.12 -11.30 -19.89
CA VAL A 13 -0.21 -11.70 -18.49
C VAL A 13 -1.28 -12.78 -18.33
N TYR A 14 -0.83 -14.01 -18.12
CA TYR A 14 -1.69 -15.17 -17.93
C TYR A 14 -2.12 -15.33 -16.46
N GLN A 15 -1.18 -15.16 -15.54
CA GLN A 15 -1.43 -15.19 -14.10
C GLN A 15 -0.71 -14.03 -13.44
N ALA A 16 -1.40 -13.31 -12.55
CA ALA A 16 -0.80 -12.33 -11.66
C ALA A 16 -1.29 -12.59 -10.24
N LEU A 17 -0.38 -12.75 -9.29
CA LEU A 17 -0.71 -12.92 -7.89
C LEU A 17 -0.06 -11.80 -7.05
N PRO A 18 -0.87 -10.96 -6.39
CA PRO A 18 -0.35 -9.98 -5.46
C PRO A 18 0.17 -10.66 -4.20
N ILE A 19 1.38 -10.31 -3.79
CA ILE A 19 1.94 -10.70 -2.49
C ILE A 19 2.85 -9.58 -1.99
N GLY A 20 2.60 -9.14 -0.75
CA GLY A 20 3.35 -8.05 -0.14
C GLY A 20 3.21 -6.78 -0.97
N ARG A 21 4.34 -6.17 -1.34
CA ARG A 21 4.38 -4.90 -2.06
C ARG A 21 4.40 -5.06 -3.58
N VAL A 22 4.40 -6.28 -4.10
CA VAL A 22 4.58 -6.59 -5.52
C VAL A 22 3.46 -7.50 -6.04
N GLU A 23 3.46 -7.76 -7.34
CA GLU A 23 2.76 -8.87 -7.96
C GLU A 23 3.77 -9.79 -8.63
N VAL A 24 3.65 -11.09 -8.45
CA VAL A 24 4.40 -12.07 -9.24
C VAL A 24 3.56 -12.45 -10.45
N ILE A 25 4.17 -12.39 -11.62
CA ILE A 25 3.49 -12.53 -12.91
C ILE A 25 4.07 -13.70 -13.69
N LEU A 26 3.16 -14.46 -14.31
CA LEU A 26 3.45 -15.42 -15.36
C LEU A 26 2.83 -14.89 -16.66
N GLY A 27 3.67 -14.55 -17.63
CA GLY A 27 3.28 -14.15 -18.97
C GLY A 27 3.44 -15.29 -19.98
N ILE A 28 2.62 -15.28 -21.03
CA ILE A 28 2.69 -16.22 -22.15
C ILE A 28 2.76 -15.45 -23.47
N ASP A 29 3.72 -15.81 -24.32
CA ASP A 29 3.81 -15.39 -25.71
C ASP A 29 3.84 -16.62 -26.60
N THR A 30 2.73 -16.89 -27.28
CA THR A 30 2.61 -18.03 -28.20
C THR A 30 3.37 -17.84 -29.52
N THR A 31 3.86 -16.63 -29.79
CA THR A 31 4.65 -16.32 -31.00
C THR A 31 6.14 -16.59 -30.81
N ASN A 32 6.61 -16.57 -29.56
CA ASN A 32 8.00 -16.88 -29.21
C ASN A 32 8.19 -18.39 -28.95
N ALA A 33 8.68 -19.10 -29.97
CA ALA A 33 8.91 -20.53 -29.89
C ALA A 33 10.09 -20.95 -28.98
N GLU A 34 11.05 -20.06 -28.72
CA GLU A 34 12.22 -20.38 -27.88
C GLU A 34 11.92 -20.18 -26.40
N LYS A 35 11.17 -19.13 -26.07
CA LYS A 35 10.84 -18.75 -24.69
C LYS A 35 9.40 -18.25 -24.61
N PRO A 36 8.40 -19.13 -24.70
CA PRO A 36 6.99 -18.72 -24.67
C PRO A 36 6.52 -18.31 -23.28
N TYR A 37 7.27 -18.56 -22.21
CA TYR A 37 6.86 -18.25 -20.84
C TYR A 37 7.76 -17.20 -20.21
N LEU A 38 7.17 -16.21 -19.56
CA LEU A 38 7.88 -15.16 -18.81
C LEU A 38 7.48 -15.23 -17.35
N VAL A 39 8.45 -15.14 -16.43
CA VAL A 39 8.19 -14.88 -15.01
C VAL A 39 8.84 -13.57 -14.62
N CYS A 40 8.11 -12.69 -13.93
CA CYS A 40 8.63 -11.41 -13.47
C CYS A 40 7.86 -10.87 -12.25
N TYR A 41 8.41 -9.81 -11.65
CA TYR A 41 7.70 -8.97 -10.70
C TYR A 41 7.05 -7.79 -11.40
N CYS A 42 5.94 -7.31 -10.85
CA CYS A 42 5.36 -6.01 -11.16
C CYS A 42 5.17 -5.19 -9.88
N ASP A 43 5.62 -3.93 -9.91
CA ASP A 43 5.35 -2.94 -8.87
C ASP A 43 4.49 -1.80 -9.43
N GLN A 44 3.43 -1.46 -8.71
CA GLN A 44 2.53 -0.34 -9.01
C GLN A 44 2.71 0.84 -8.04
N ASN A 45 3.63 0.75 -7.07
CA ASN A 45 3.94 1.80 -6.10
C ASN A 45 4.81 2.92 -6.70
N ASN A 46 4.43 3.44 -7.86
CA ASN A 46 5.01 4.66 -8.41
C ASN A 46 3.98 5.79 -8.50
N LEU A 47 4.49 7.02 -8.62
CA LEU A 47 3.68 8.24 -8.61
C LEU A 47 2.54 8.25 -9.65
N PHE A 48 2.69 7.47 -10.73
CA PHE A 48 1.78 7.45 -11.87
C PHE A 48 0.87 6.22 -11.88
N GLY A 49 1.05 5.27 -10.94
CA GLY A 49 0.31 4.00 -10.91
C GLY A 49 0.53 3.14 -12.15
N ILE A 50 1.70 3.25 -12.79
CA ILE A 50 2.05 2.50 -14.00
C ILE A 50 2.63 1.14 -13.61
N ASP A 51 2.33 0.08 -14.34
CA ASP A 51 2.98 -1.21 -14.13
C ASP A 51 4.49 -1.12 -14.43
N GLN A 52 5.34 -1.40 -13.43
CA GLN A 52 6.78 -1.53 -13.59
C GLN A 52 7.21 -2.98 -13.45
N TYR A 53 7.62 -3.58 -14.56
CA TYR A 53 8.08 -4.96 -14.61
C TYR A 53 9.60 -5.05 -14.40
N TYR A 54 10.05 -5.99 -13.57
CA TYR A 54 11.46 -6.25 -13.33
C TYR A 54 11.72 -7.71 -12.92
N GLY A 55 12.99 -8.12 -12.91
CA GLY A 55 13.36 -9.53 -12.63
C GLY A 55 12.82 -10.51 -13.67
N ALA A 56 12.70 -10.05 -14.92
CA ALA A 56 12.11 -10.78 -16.03
C ALA A 56 13.03 -11.92 -16.50
N GLU A 57 12.53 -13.16 -16.45
CA GLU A 57 13.21 -14.34 -16.97
C GLU A 57 12.28 -15.15 -17.88
N GLY A 58 12.77 -15.46 -19.09
CA GLY A 58 12.03 -16.21 -20.10
C GLY A 58 12.44 -17.68 -20.16
N TYR A 59 11.45 -18.57 -20.23
CA TYR A 59 11.59 -20.03 -20.16
C TYR A 59 10.97 -20.71 -21.38
N ALA A 60 11.64 -21.78 -21.82
CA ALA A 60 11.15 -22.66 -22.89
C ALA A 60 10.07 -23.63 -22.38
N ASP A 61 10.25 -24.15 -21.17
CA ASP A 61 9.38 -25.15 -20.54
C ASP A 61 8.45 -24.51 -19.50
N TYR A 62 7.18 -24.95 -19.50
CA TYR A 62 6.16 -24.42 -18.61
C TYR A 62 6.40 -24.79 -17.15
N LEU A 63 6.89 -26.01 -16.87
CA LEU A 63 7.13 -26.47 -15.50
C LEU A 63 8.35 -25.77 -14.90
N GLU A 64 9.35 -25.43 -15.71
CA GLU A 64 10.47 -24.56 -15.30
C GLU A 64 9.98 -23.15 -14.95
N ALA A 65 9.15 -22.54 -15.79
CA ALA A 65 8.54 -21.24 -15.49
C ALA A 65 7.72 -21.28 -14.19
N MET A 66 6.87 -22.29 -14.02
CA MET A 66 6.06 -22.45 -12.81
C MET A 66 6.90 -22.67 -11.55
N ARG A 67 8.06 -23.33 -11.67
CA ARG A 67 9.01 -23.50 -10.57
C ARG A 67 9.60 -22.18 -10.12
N GLU A 68 10.01 -21.32 -11.06
CA GLU A 68 10.50 -19.99 -10.72
C GLU A 68 9.37 -19.13 -10.13
N PHE A 69 8.18 -19.16 -10.73
CA PHE A 69 7.01 -18.45 -10.21
C PHE A 69 6.71 -18.82 -8.74
N ALA A 70 6.71 -20.12 -8.42
CA ALA A 70 6.50 -20.60 -7.06
C ALA A 70 7.63 -20.15 -6.11
N LYS A 71 8.88 -20.15 -6.59
CA LYS A 71 10.05 -19.68 -5.82
C LYS A 71 9.96 -18.20 -5.48
N LEU A 72 9.57 -17.35 -6.44
CA LEU A 72 9.40 -15.91 -6.19
C LEU A 72 8.27 -15.65 -5.18
N MET A 73 7.15 -16.37 -5.30
CA MET A 73 6.06 -16.30 -4.33
C MET A 73 6.52 -16.71 -2.93
N GLN A 74 7.30 -17.79 -2.82
CA GLN A 74 7.83 -18.25 -1.55
C GLN A 74 8.80 -17.25 -0.92
N TRP A 75 9.67 -16.63 -1.72
CA TRP A 75 10.56 -15.57 -1.25
C TRP A 75 9.78 -14.41 -0.63
N GLU A 76 8.75 -13.91 -1.31
CA GLU A 76 7.94 -12.80 -0.80
C GLU A 76 7.17 -13.17 0.48
N ILE A 77 6.71 -14.42 0.60
CA ILE A 77 6.09 -14.93 1.85
C ILE A 77 7.11 -14.92 3.00
N GLU A 78 8.31 -15.45 2.79
CA GLU A 78 9.37 -15.52 3.80
C GLU A 78 9.82 -14.11 4.25
N LYS A 79 9.91 -13.18 3.30
CA LYS A 79 10.17 -11.77 3.58
C LYS A 79 9.09 -11.16 4.47
N LEU A 80 7.81 -11.34 4.14
CA LEU A 80 6.69 -10.86 4.96
C LEU A 80 6.66 -11.49 6.36
N GLN A 81 6.99 -12.78 6.47
CA GLN A 81 7.10 -13.46 7.77
C GLN A 81 8.23 -12.86 8.61
N THR A 82 9.36 -12.54 7.99
CA THR A 82 10.49 -11.88 8.66
C THR A 82 10.11 -10.49 9.14
N GLU A 83 9.48 -9.67 8.28
CA GLU A 83 8.98 -8.34 8.65
C GLU A 83 7.99 -8.39 9.82
N ARG A 84 7.06 -9.35 9.80
CA ARG A 84 6.11 -9.56 10.90
C ARG A 84 6.76 -10.01 12.20
N SER A 85 7.79 -10.86 12.11
CA SER A 85 8.51 -11.38 13.28
C SER A 85 9.43 -10.33 13.90
N ALA A 86 9.79 -9.27 13.15
CA ALA A 86 10.55 -8.14 13.66
C ALA A 86 9.69 -7.16 14.48
N LEU A 87 8.35 -7.25 14.40
CA LEU A 87 7.46 -6.47 15.24
C LEU A 87 7.54 -6.98 16.69
N PRO A 88 7.67 -6.08 17.69
CA PRO A 88 7.76 -6.50 19.09
C PRO A 88 6.55 -7.31 19.55
N GLU A 89 5.36 -6.98 19.05
CA GLU A 89 4.11 -7.66 19.36
C GLU A 89 3.16 -7.65 18.14
N PRO A 90 2.35 -8.70 17.95
CA PRO A 90 1.32 -8.73 16.91
C PRO A 90 0.29 -7.61 17.09
N MET A 91 0.17 -6.74 16.08
CA MET A 91 -0.76 -5.61 16.11
C MET A 91 -2.10 -5.98 15.47
N ALA A 92 -3.08 -6.30 16.32
CA ALA A 92 -4.42 -6.67 15.87
C ALA A 92 -5.06 -5.58 14.97
N PRO A 93 -5.80 -5.95 13.92
CA PRO A 93 -6.48 -4.98 13.06
C PRO A 93 -7.46 -4.11 13.83
N ILE A 94 -7.50 -2.82 13.47
CA ILE A 94 -8.47 -1.86 13.98
C ILE A 94 -9.76 -1.99 13.16
N LEU A 95 -10.84 -2.34 13.84
CA LEU A 95 -12.17 -2.47 13.24
C LEU A 95 -12.83 -1.09 13.08
N SER A 96 -13.68 -0.95 12.06
CA SER A 96 -14.42 0.29 11.81
C SER A 96 -15.30 0.70 13.01
N ALA A 97 -15.76 -0.25 13.84
CA ALA A 97 -16.54 0.03 15.05
C ALA A 97 -15.74 0.77 16.15
N HIS A 98 -14.41 0.68 16.12
CA HIS A 98 -13.50 1.39 17.02
C HIS A 98 -13.27 2.85 16.58
N CYS A 99 -13.86 3.25 15.45
CA CYS A 99 -13.69 4.58 14.88
C CYS A 99 -14.97 5.42 15.02
N LEU A 100 -14.79 6.73 15.09
CA LEU A 100 -15.83 7.71 14.81
C LEU A 100 -15.86 7.97 13.30
N PRO A 101 -17.01 7.77 12.63
CA PRO A 101 -17.08 7.91 11.18
C PRO A 101 -16.80 9.35 10.74
N ILE A 102 -16.10 9.49 9.60
CA ILE A 102 -15.83 10.79 8.98
C ILE A 102 -17.11 11.34 8.37
N LYS A 103 -17.46 12.58 8.73
CA LYS A 103 -18.53 13.37 8.15
C LYS A 103 -18.02 14.22 6.99
N GLY A 104 -18.93 14.83 6.22
CA GLY A 104 -18.56 15.66 5.06
C GLY A 104 -17.80 16.93 5.46
N GLU A 105 -18.15 17.50 6.61
CA GLU A 105 -17.55 18.73 7.15
C GLU A 105 -16.18 18.53 7.83
N ASP A 106 -15.78 17.29 8.13
CA ASP A 106 -14.59 17.06 8.94
C ASP A 106 -13.28 17.42 8.23
N GLU A 107 -12.45 18.24 8.88
CA GLU A 107 -11.06 18.45 8.47
C GLU A 107 -10.21 17.28 8.98
N LEU A 108 -9.51 16.61 8.06
CA LEU A 108 -8.64 15.48 8.35
C LEU A 108 -7.18 15.91 8.47
N SER A 109 -6.77 17.01 7.82
CA SER A 109 -5.37 17.43 7.76
C SER A 109 -4.78 17.65 9.16
N GLY A 110 -3.61 17.05 9.41
CA GLY A 110 -2.96 17.12 10.72
C GLY A 110 -3.65 16.28 11.80
N ARG A 111 -4.39 15.23 11.41
CA ARG A 111 -5.05 14.31 12.35
C ARG A 111 -4.72 12.86 12.04
N LEU A 112 -4.82 12.03 13.06
CA LEU A 112 -4.73 10.58 12.95
C LEU A 112 -6.06 10.00 12.46
N VAL A 113 -6.02 9.20 11.41
CA VAL A 113 -7.18 8.49 10.85
C VAL A 113 -6.84 7.02 10.61
N VAL A 114 -7.88 6.19 10.53
CA VAL A 114 -7.77 4.74 10.33
C VAL A 114 -8.19 4.39 8.91
N ILE A 115 -7.35 3.63 8.20
CA ILE A 115 -7.70 3.02 6.90
C ILE A 115 -8.60 1.80 7.14
N ARG A 116 -9.64 1.65 6.32
CA ARG A 116 -10.49 0.44 6.33
C ARG A 116 -9.66 -0.81 6.02
N PRO A 117 -9.75 -1.91 6.80
CA PRO A 117 -9.04 -3.15 6.51
C PRO A 117 -9.27 -3.68 5.09
N GLU A 118 -10.46 -3.48 4.54
CA GLU A 118 -10.84 -3.94 3.20
C GLU A 118 -10.10 -3.22 2.08
N ARG A 119 -9.49 -2.07 2.37
CA ARG A 119 -8.67 -1.29 1.44
C ARG A 119 -7.19 -1.65 1.52
N LEU A 120 -6.83 -2.51 2.47
CA LEU A 120 -5.50 -3.10 2.59
C LEU A 120 -5.51 -4.54 2.07
N ARG A 121 -4.39 -4.94 1.47
CA ARG A 121 -4.14 -6.34 1.15
C ARG A 121 -4.20 -7.19 2.43
N PRO A 122 -4.69 -8.43 2.38
CA PRO A 122 -4.89 -9.27 3.56
C PRO A 122 -3.68 -9.35 4.51
N GLU A 123 -2.48 -9.42 3.95
CA GLU A 123 -1.21 -9.47 4.67
C GLU A 123 -0.86 -8.19 5.43
N PHE A 124 -1.49 -7.06 5.10
CA PHE A 124 -1.26 -5.76 5.75
C PHE A 124 -2.44 -5.29 6.62
N ARG A 125 -3.40 -6.16 6.95
CA ARG A 125 -4.55 -5.82 7.80
C ARG A 125 -4.19 -5.84 9.28
N THR A 126 -3.28 -4.96 9.67
CA THR A 126 -2.75 -4.80 11.03
C THR A 126 -2.68 -3.32 11.40
N ALA A 127 -2.68 -3.00 12.70
CA ALA A 127 -2.81 -1.60 13.15
C ALA A 127 -1.65 -0.69 12.69
N ASP A 128 -0.43 -1.22 12.57
CA ASP A 128 0.75 -0.50 12.06
C ASP A 128 0.60 -0.02 10.62
N HIS A 129 -0.19 -0.73 9.82
CA HIS A 129 -0.49 -0.37 8.44
C HIS A 129 -1.77 0.45 8.28
N GLN A 130 -2.65 0.46 9.28
CA GLN A 130 -3.95 1.15 9.23
C GLN A 130 -3.91 2.58 9.77
N LEU A 131 -3.03 2.87 10.74
CA LEU A 131 -2.94 4.18 11.36
C LEU A 131 -2.09 5.14 10.53
N VAL A 132 -2.72 6.22 10.06
CA VAL A 132 -2.06 7.20 9.21
C VAL A 132 -2.29 8.63 9.69
N TRP A 133 -1.22 9.41 9.67
CA TRP A 133 -1.23 10.84 9.91
C TRP A 133 -1.52 11.58 8.59
N VAL A 134 -2.64 12.29 8.51
CA VAL A 134 -3.01 13.00 7.28
C VAL A 134 -2.15 14.24 7.11
N THR A 135 -1.47 14.34 5.97
CA THR A 135 -0.62 15.48 5.61
C THR A 135 -1.37 16.52 4.78
N GLY A 136 -2.36 16.11 3.98
CA GLY A 136 -3.23 17.02 3.24
C GLY A 136 -3.98 16.36 2.08
N GLY A 137 -4.26 17.15 1.03
CA GLY A 137 -5.01 16.73 -0.16
C GLY A 137 -6.45 17.24 -0.16
N PHE A 138 -7.05 17.34 -1.35
CA PHE A 138 -8.40 17.89 -1.47
C PHE A 138 -9.46 17.09 -0.71
N GLY A 139 -9.29 15.77 -0.55
CA GLY A 139 -10.19 14.94 0.24
C GLY A 139 -9.96 15.01 1.75
N ALA A 140 -8.89 15.65 2.21
CA ALA A 140 -8.65 15.88 3.62
C ALA A 140 -9.52 17.03 4.16
N SER A 141 -9.79 18.04 3.32
CA SER A 141 -10.58 19.21 3.72
C SER A 141 -12.09 18.94 3.77
N GLY A 142 -12.74 19.55 4.76
CA GLY A 142 -14.18 19.54 4.91
C GLY A 142 -14.89 20.21 3.72
N HIS A 143 -16.06 19.70 3.34
CA HIS A 143 -16.91 20.18 2.24
C HIS A 143 -16.23 20.23 0.85
N SER A 144 -15.03 19.68 0.71
CA SER A 144 -14.33 19.61 -0.56
C SER A 144 -14.97 18.58 -1.48
N ARG A 145 -14.92 18.85 -2.79
CA ARG A 145 -15.34 17.90 -3.83
C ARG A 145 -14.26 16.87 -4.15
N GLY A 146 -13.00 17.15 -3.81
CA GLY A 146 -11.90 16.23 -4.05
C GLY A 146 -11.95 15.03 -3.10
N ARG A 147 -11.44 13.89 -3.55
CA ARG A 147 -11.44 12.64 -2.77
C ARG A 147 -10.08 12.25 -2.23
N ALA A 148 -9.00 12.71 -2.87
CA ALA A 148 -7.65 12.28 -2.52
C ALA A 148 -7.16 12.83 -1.17
N VAL A 149 -6.72 11.92 -0.30
CA VAL A 149 -6.11 12.18 1.00
C VAL A 149 -4.67 11.66 0.94
N TYR A 150 -3.70 12.54 1.20
CA TYR A 150 -2.30 12.19 1.36
C TYR A 150 -2.01 12.05 2.86
N ALA A 151 -1.30 10.99 3.21
CA ALA A 151 -1.01 10.65 4.59
C ALA A 151 0.32 9.90 4.71
N GLU A 152 0.78 9.78 5.94
CA GLU A 152 2.01 9.07 6.32
C GLU A 152 1.64 7.98 7.31
N ARG A 153 2.12 6.74 7.13
CA ARG A 153 1.86 5.65 8.09
C ARG A 153 2.54 5.96 9.40
N LEU A 154 1.79 5.89 10.49
CA LEU A 154 2.29 6.27 11.82
C LEU A 154 3.47 5.39 12.28
N TYR A 155 3.45 4.10 11.92
CA TYR A 155 4.46 3.16 12.36
C TYR A 155 5.76 3.23 11.53
N SER A 156 5.64 3.09 10.20
CA SER A 156 6.79 3.03 9.28
C SER A 156 7.25 4.39 8.74
N GLY A 157 6.40 5.41 8.76
CA GLY A 157 6.66 6.69 8.09
C GLY A 157 6.44 6.66 6.57
N ASP A 158 5.96 5.55 6.01
CA ASP A 158 5.73 5.44 4.57
C ASP A 158 4.61 6.40 4.12
N GLU A 159 4.87 7.19 3.08
CA GLU A 159 3.85 8.01 2.44
C GLU A 159 2.81 7.14 1.73
N CYS A 160 1.56 7.56 1.77
CA CYS A 160 0.45 6.86 1.14
C CYS A 160 -0.63 7.82 0.67
N ARG A 161 -1.37 7.39 -0.36
CA ARG A 161 -2.53 8.11 -0.87
C ARG A 161 -3.74 7.20 -0.83
N TYR A 162 -4.81 7.71 -0.25
CA TYR A 162 -6.11 7.06 -0.21
C TYR A 162 -7.18 8.03 -0.69
N ASN A 163 -8.39 7.54 -0.91
CA ASN A 163 -9.55 8.40 -0.97
C ASN A 163 -10.21 8.55 0.40
N ARG A 164 -10.98 9.62 0.59
CA ARG A 164 -11.73 9.88 1.83
C ARG A 164 -12.65 8.70 2.19
N GLU A 165 -13.28 8.06 1.20
CA GLU A 165 -14.12 6.87 1.40
C GLU A 165 -13.34 5.57 1.66
N ASP A 166 -12.01 5.58 1.62
CA ASP A 166 -11.19 4.44 2.03
C ASP A 166 -10.92 4.46 3.55
N LEU A 167 -11.22 5.58 4.21
CA LEU A 167 -10.94 5.80 5.64
C LEU A 167 -12.12 5.41 6.51
N ALA A 168 -11.87 4.56 7.52
CA ALA A 168 -12.85 4.14 8.51
C ALA A 168 -13.27 5.29 9.42
N GLY A 169 -12.30 6.08 9.88
CA GLY A 169 -12.56 7.31 10.63
C GLY A 169 -11.50 7.67 11.67
N PHE A 170 -11.89 8.48 12.64
CA PHE A 170 -11.01 8.85 13.76
C PHE A 170 -11.02 7.75 14.81
N LEU A 171 -9.83 7.28 15.21
CA LEU A 171 -9.72 6.27 16.24
C LEU A 171 -10.23 6.81 17.59
N LYS A 172 -11.08 6.05 18.27
CA LYS A 172 -11.53 6.41 19.63
C LYS A 172 -10.37 6.29 20.63
N PRO A 173 -10.24 7.21 21.60
CA PRO A 173 -9.17 7.18 22.59
C PRO A 173 -9.06 5.84 23.34
N GLU A 174 -10.20 5.21 23.69
CA GLU A 174 -10.21 3.92 24.39
C GLU A 174 -9.63 2.75 23.59
N HIS A 175 -9.51 2.89 22.26
CA HIS A 175 -8.95 1.87 21.36
C HIS A 175 -7.59 2.25 20.81
N THR A 176 -6.95 3.29 21.34
CA THR A 176 -5.65 3.77 20.86
C THR A 176 -4.51 2.94 21.46
N PRO A 177 -3.71 2.21 20.65
CA PRO A 177 -2.58 1.44 21.15
C PRO A 177 -1.51 2.33 21.79
N ALA A 178 -0.80 1.83 22.81
CA ALA A 178 0.23 2.59 23.51
C ALA A 178 1.35 3.09 22.57
N TRP A 179 1.83 2.22 21.67
CA TRP A 179 2.86 2.58 20.67
C TRP A 179 2.42 3.73 19.76
N ALA A 180 1.11 3.85 19.48
CA ALA A 180 0.58 4.90 18.60
C ALA A 180 0.64 6.27 19.30
N VAL A 181 0.42 6.31 20.61
CA VAL A 181 0.56 7.53 21.41
C VAL A 181 2.01 8.01 21.40
N GLU A 182 2.96 7.09 21.61
CA GLU A 182 4.39 7.40 21.60
C GLU A 182 4.86 7.92 20.24
N LYS A 183 4.52 7.22 19.15
CA LYS A 183 4.86 7.61 17.78
C LYS A 183 4.24 8.95 17.37
N LEU A 184 3.00 9.21 17.77
CA LEU A 184 2.34 10.49 17.53
C LEU A 184 3.07 11.64 18.22
N ALA A 185 3.51 11.45 19.47
CA ALA A 185 4.23 12.47 20.22
C ALA A 185 5.58 12.80 19.54
N LEU A 186 6.31 11.78 19.07
CA LEU A 186 7.56 11.97 18.32
C LEU A 186 7.33 12.75 17.02
N LEU A 187 6.35 12.34 16.22
CA LEU A 187 6.02 12.97 14.95
C LEU A 187 5.60 14.44 15.13
N GLN A 188 4.85 14.76 16.20
CA GLN A 188 4.49 16.14 16.52
C GLN A 188 5.70 16.97 16.96
N ALA A 189 6.61 16.39 17.76
CA ALA A 189 7.83 17.06 18.19
C ALA A 189 8.76 17.39 17.00
N GLU A 190 8.95 16.46 16.06
CA GLU A 190 9.74 16.68 14.85
C GLU A 190 9.16 17.81 13.97
N LYS A 191 7.83 17.85 13.84
CA LYS A 191 7.13 18.90 13.06
C LYS A 191 7.15 20.27 13.74
N GLN A 192 7.29 20.34 15.06
CA GLN A 192 7.50 21.59 15.79
C GLN A 192 8.94 22.11 15.66
N GLN A 193 9.91 21.22 15.52
CA GLN A 193 11.34 21.58 15.37
C GLN A 193 11.71 21.97 13.93
N LYS A 194 10.98 21.51 12.90
CA LYS A 194 11.13 22.01 11.54
C LYS A 194 10.33 23.32 11.38
N PRO A 195 10.97 24.51 11.33
CA PRO A 195 10.24 25.73 11.00
C PRO A 195 9.59 25.58 9.63
N ARG A 196 8.34 26.06 9.51
CA ARG A 196 7.67 26.21 8.21
C ARG A 196 8.53 27.11 7.34
N SER A 197 9.39 26.55 6.48
CA SER A 197 9.93 27.28 5.33
C SER A 197 8.79 27.42 4.32
N ARG A 198 7.90 28.39 4.57
CA ARG A 198 6.85 28.75 3.61
C ARG A 198 6.66 30.26 3.57
N ASP A 199 7.77 30.92 3.31
CA ASP A 199 7.94 32.19 2.62
C ASP A 199 9.25 31.93 1.83
N GLU A 200 9.27 31.75 0.52
CA GLU A 200 9.24 32.79 -0.50
C GLU A 200 8.98 32.13 -1.87
N ALA A 201 7.87 32.51 -2.53
CA ALA A 201 7.76 32.56 -3.98
C ALA A 201 6.55 33.45 -4.29
N ARG A 202 6.79 34.76 -4.17
CA ARG A 202 6.00 35.77 -4.87
C ARG A 202 6.47 35.86 -6.32
#